data_AF-A0A1M6WVV4-F1
#
_entry.id   AF-A0A1M6WVV4-F1
#
_cell.length_a   1.000
_cell.length_b   1.000
_cell.length_c   1.000
_cell.angle_alpha   90.00
_cell.angle_beta   90.00
_cell.angle_gamma   90.00
#
_symmetry.space_group_name_H-M   'P 1'
#
loop_
_entity.id
_entity.type
_entity.pdbx_description
1 polymer ?
#
loop_
_entity_poly.entity_id
_entity_poly.type
_entity_poly.pdbx_seq_one_letter_code
_entity_poly.pdbx_strand_id
1 'polypeptide(L)'
;MKIPFKSGVKVGVALTLCATSGAFAQDFCSNAQHSGQKVTITSNQTGKIGDIGYELWDENGHGGSATFYSDGSMDCTITGAKDYLCRAGLSLGSNKTYKELGGDMIAEFKLVKSGASNVGYSYIGIYGWMEQVSGAPSNLVEYYVIDNTLANDMPGSWIGNERKGTITVDGGTYTVYRNTRTGPAIKTSGNVQFYQYFSVRDKPRDCGTINISEHMRQWEKMGMTMGKLYEAKVLGEAGNVNGQVNGGHMDFPHAKVYISNGDTPKSSASVAKSSSSTAVAKSSSSNGGSNVSGTIDACKDKMGHEGSSKTTQGQNNSSVTGNVGSSPYHYEIWYQGGNNSMTFYDNGTYKASWNGTNDFLARVGFKYNEDKSYSDLGPIDAYFNWSKQGSAGGYNYIGIYGWTVDPLVEYYIVDDWFNKPGANLLGQRKGEFTVDGDTYEIWQNTRVNKPSIKGDQTFPQFFSVRKSARSCGHIDITAHFKKWEELGMKMGKMYEAKVLVEAGGGSGSFDVSYFRMTDKKHPLETPAESSSSETPKSSSSKDEKKSSSSGHHSFGDRSSSSTDAILTEIPRMQLMSGSFQVLDMQGRYLGTVEMQAGSNMKDVLFAKFHKPGVYMVKQGNYLNTVRVNR
;
A
#
# COMPACT_ATOMS: atom_id res chain seq x y z
N MET A 1 -18.35 -30.82 -69.42
CA MET A 1 -18.92 -29.47 -69.55
C MET A 1 -18.42 -28.64 -68.37
N LYS A 2 -17.76 -27.51 -68.65
CA LYS A 2 -17.18 -26.49 -67.75
C LYS A 2 -16.03 -26.87 -66.80
N ILE A 3 -14.91 -26.18 -67.04
CA ILE A 3 -13.70 -25.95 -66.21
C ILE A 3 -13.87 -24.53 -65.59
N PRO A 4 -12.90 -23.93 -64.84
CA PRO A 4 -12.21 -24.21 -63.56
C PRO A 4 -12.49 -23.10 -62.48
N PHE A 5 -11.80 -23.11 -61.33
CA PHE A 5 -10.85 -22.06 -60.84
C PHE A 5 -10.50 -22.38 -59.36
N LYS A 6 -9.26 -22.85 -59.07
CA LYS A 6 -8.05 -22.10 -58.62
C LYS A 6 -8.24 -21.42 -57.24
N SER A 7 -7.28 -21.39 -56.32
CA SER A 7 -5.92 -21.92 -56.24
C SER A 7 -5.48 -21.81 -54.77
N GLY A 8 -4.96 -22.89 -54.20
CA GLY A 8 -4.03 -22.80 -53.07
C GLY A 8 -2.60 -22.80 -53.61
N VAL A 9 -1.73 -21.98 -53.04
CA VAL A 9 -0.29 -22.25 -52.92
C VAL A 9 0.21 -21.62 -51.61
N LYS A 10 0.64 -22.49 -50.71
CA LYS A 10 1.61 -22.25 -49.64
C LYS A 10 3.01 -22.18 -50.26
N VAL A 11 3.91 -21.29 -49.80
CA VAL A 11 5.35 -21.57 -49.57
C VAL A 11 5.89 -20.49 -48.62
N GLY A 12 6.29 -20.86 -47.40
CA GLY A 12 7.69 -20.73 -46.89
C GLY A 12 7.95 -19.33 -46.30
N VAL A 13 8.52 -19.15 -45.11
CA VAL A 13 9.94 -19.42 -44.83
C VAL A 13 10.23 -19.11 -43.34
N ALA A 14 11.17 -19.87 -42.78
CA ALA A 14 12.07 -19.61 -41.64
C ALA A 14 11.51 -19.16 -40.28
N LEU A 15 11.41 -20.17 -39.42
CA LEU A 15 11.54 -20.11 -37.97
C LEU A 15 13.00 -19.74 -37.63
N THR A 16 13.26 -18.64 -36.91
CA THR A 16 14.48 -18.45 -36.10
C THR A 16 14.09 -17.76 -34.79
N LEU A 17 14.59 -18.31 -33.68
CA LEU A 17 14.25 -18.06 -32.27
C LEU A 17 14.26 -16.58 -31.85
N CYS A 18 13.34 -16.20 -30.95
CA CYS A 18 13.71 -15.67 -29.61
C CYS A 18 12.52 -15.74 -28.64
N ALA A 19 12.82 -15.96 -27.36
CA ALA A 19 11.90 -16.40 -26.32
C ALA A 19 11.46 -15.30 -25.34
N THR A 20 10.35 -15.58 -24.62
CA THR A 20 9.87 -15.06 -23.30
C THR A 20 9.48 -13.58 -23.22
N SER A 21 8.50 -13.15 -22.40
CA SER A 21 8.17 -13.55 -21.01
C SER A 21 6.71 -13.22 -20.61
N GLY A 22 6.21 -13.78 -19.51
CA GLY A 22 4.85 -13.57 -18.96
C GLY A 22 4.81 -13.13 -17.48
N ALA A 23 3.60 -12.74 -17.02
CA ALA A 23 3.09 -12.39 -15.65
C ALA A 23 3.71 -11.13 -14.97
N PHE A 24 3.21 -10.49 -13.91
CA PHE A 24 3.19 -10.94 -12.51
C PHE A 24 2.83 -9.78 -11.52
N ALA A 25 2.55 -10.09 -10.24
CA ALA A 25 2.33 -9.16 -9.12
C ALA A 25 3.51 -8.20 -8.91
N GLN A 26 3.34 -6.89 -9.21
CA GLN A 26 4.44 -5.98 -9.62
C GLN A 26 5.70 -6.78 -9.90
N ASP A 27 5.65 -7.50 -11.02
CA ASP A 27 6.33 -8.77 -11.28
C ASP A 27 7.45 -9.22 -10.33
N PHE A 28 8.43 -8.36 -10.17
CA PHE A 28 9.54 -8.49 -9.25
C PHE A 28 9.16 -8.88 -7.79
N CYS A 29 8.04 -8.48 -7.19
CA CYS A 29 7.79 -8.87 -5.79
C CYS A 29 7.68 -10.39 -5.62
N SER A 30 7.22 -11.11 -6.64
CA SER A 30 7.12 -12.57 -6.60
C SER A 30 8.35 -13.29 -7.17
N ASN A 31 9.04 -12.70 -8.16
CA ASN A 31 10.10 -13.39 -8.91
C ASN A 31 11.48 -12.73 -8.85
N ALA A 32 11.64 -11.67 -8.06
CA ALA A 32 12.92 -11.01 -7.89
C ALA A 32 14.01 -12.01 -7.52
N GLN A 33 15.06 -12.01 -8.32
CA GLN A 33 16.29 -12.77 -8.15
C GLN A 33 17.41 -11.92 -8.74
N HIS A 34 18.60 -12.05 -8.15
CA HIS A 34 19.78 -11.40 -8.70
C HIS A 34 20.11 -11.93 -10.09
N SER A 35 20.49 -11.03 -10.99
CA SER A 35 20.89 -11.36 -12.35
C SER A 35 21.98 -10.44 -12.90
N GLY A 36 22.64 -10.90 -13.97
CA GLY A 36 23.70 -10.13 -14.63
C GLY A 36 25.08 -10.24 -13.97
N GLN A 37 25.98 -9.34 -14.34
CA GLN A 37 27.33 -9.28 -13.77
C GLN A 37 27.25 -8.88 -12.30
N LYS A 38 28.21 -9.34 -11.49
CA LYS A 38 28.28 -8.97 -10.08
C LYS A 38 29.67 -8.48 -9.69
N VAL A 39 29.71 -7.59 -8.70
CA VAL A 39 30.93 -7.15 -8.02
C VAL A 39 30.69 -7.24 -6.52
N THR A 40 31.59 -7.94 -5.83
CA THR A 40 31.58 -8.02 -4.37
C THR A 40 32.71 -7.17 -3.83
N ILE A 41 32.41 -6.29 -2.88
CA ILE A 41 33.38 -5.43 -2.21
C ILE A 41 33.26 -5.57 -0.70
N THR A 42 34.38 -5.43 -0.01
CA THR A 42 34.52 -5.68 1.44
C THR A 42 35.12 -4.49 2.19
N SER A 43 35.24 -3.34 1.53
CA SER A 43 35.81 -2.12 2.07
C SER A 43 35.17 -0.92 1.38
N ASN A 44 35.34 0.27 1.97
CA ASN A 44 34.76 1.50 1.46
C ASN A 44 35.15 1.73 0.00
N GLN A 45 34.16 1.74 -0.88
CA GLN A 45 34.38 1.89 -2.31
C GLN A 45 33.09 2.35 -2.97
N THR A 46 33.23 3.37 -3.82
CA THR A 46 32.23 3.78 -4.81
C THR A 46 32.62 3.18 -6.16
N GLY A 47 31.64 2.76 -6.95
CA GLY A 47 31.90 2.23 -8.28
C GLY A 47 30.65 2.23 -9.17
N LYS A 48 30.78 1.58 -10.33
CA LYS A 48 29.69 1.39 -11.28
C LYS A 48 29.72 -0.04 -11.80
N ILE A 49 28.55 -0.67 -11.91
CA ILE A 49 28.38 -1.95 -12.59
C ILE A 49 27.29 -1.79 -13.66
N GLY A 50 27.68 -1.91 -14.93
CA GLY A 50 26.82 -1.48 -16.04
C GLY A 50 26.48 0.00 -15.92
N ASP A 51 25.18 0.31 -15.80
CA ASP A 51 24.67 1.66 -15.58
C ASP A 51 24.36 2.04 -14.13
N ILE A 52 24.54 1.09 -13.22
CA ILE A 52 24.20 1.26 -11.80
C ILE A 52 25.41 1.75 -11.02
N GLY A 53 25.30 2.92 -10.40
CA GLY A 53 26.27 3.40 -9.43
C GLY A 53 26.05 2.70 -8.09
N TYR A 54 27.11 2.18 -7.48
CA TYR A 54 27.06 1.55 -6.18
C TYR A 54 28.04 2.18 -5.20
N GLU A 55 27.76 2.03 -3.91
CA GLU A 55 28.69 2.37 -2.85
C GLU A 55 28.51 1.46 -1.65
N LEU A 56 29.65 0.99 -1.12
CA LEU A 56 29.77 0.50 0.23
C LEU A 56 30.54 1.55 1.03
N TRP A 57 29.99 1.95 2.17
CA TRP A 57 30.66 2.80 3.14
C TRP A 57 30.45 2.22 4.54
N ASP A 58 31.53 2.15 5.30
CA ASP A 58 31.54 1.76 6.71
C ASP A 58 32.50 2.68 7.47
N GLU A 59 32.07 3.21 8.61
CA GLU A 59 32.86 4.13 9.43
C GLU A 59 34.22 3.53 9.83
N ASN A 60 34.28 2.24 10.16
CA ASN A 60 35.53 1.56 10.53
C ASN A 60 36.19 0.80 9.37
N GLY A 61 35.61 0.81 8.17
CA GLY A 61 36.19 0.30 6.92
C GLY A 61 36.31 -1.21 6.77
N HIS A 62 35.72 -2.00 7.67
CA HIS A 62 35.81 -3.46 7.69
C HIS A 62 34.57 -4.16 8.28
N GLY A 63 33.42 -3.49 8.20
CA GLY A 63 32.16 -3.84 8.83
C GLY A 63 31.27 -4.81 8.03
N GLY A 64 31.79 -5.43 6.97
CA GLY A 64 31.03 -6.37 6.16
C GLY A 64 31.36 -6.34 4.67
N SER A 65 30.42 -6.76 3.85
CA SER A 65 30.55 -6.83 2.40
C SER A 65 29.24 -6.53 1.68
N ALA A 66 29.32 -5.91 0.51
CA ALA A 66 28.20 -5.74 -0.39
C ALA A 66 28.50 -6.38 -1.75
N THR A 67 27.53 -7.12 -2.28
CA THR A 67 27.55 -7.61 -3.66
C THR A 67 26.53 -6.82 -4.47
N PHE A 68 26.98 -6.16 -5.53
CA PHE A 68 26.13 -5.38 -6.44
C PHE A 68 26.03 -6.08 -7.78
N TYR A 69 24.83 -6.09 -8.35
CA TYR A 69 24.54 -6.74 -9.63
C TYR A 69 24.22 -5.70 -10.71
N SER A 70 24.53 -6.02 -11.97
CA SER A 70 24.30 -5.11 -13.10
C SER A 70 22.81 -4.87 -13.40
N ASP A 71 21.92 -5.69 -12.85
CA ASP A 71 20.46 -5.49 -12.93
C ASP A 71 19.91 -4.51 -11.88
N GLY A 72 20.77 -4.03 -10.98
CA GLY A 72 20.46 -3.11 -9.89
C GLY A 72 20.29 -3.76 -8.51
N SER A 73 20.00 -5.06 -8.46
CA SER A 73 19.87 -5.81 -7.20
C SER A 73 21.18 -5.80 -6.39
N MET A 74 21.07 -6.02 -5.08
CA MET A 74 22.24 -6.02 -4.19
C MET A 74 22.04 -6.91 -2.97
N ASP A 75 23.13 -7.49 -2.44
CA ASP A 75 23.14 -8.28 -1.21
C ASP A 75 24.15 -7.65 -0.24
N CYS A 76 23.71 -7.39 0.99
CA CYS A 76 24.50 -6.74 2.02
C CYS A 76 24.65 -7.61 3.24
N THR A 77 25.89 -7.88 3.62
CA THR A 77 26.25 -8.60 4.84
C THR A 77 27.03 -7.68 5.76
N ILE A 78 26.62 -7.60 7.02
CA ILE A 78 27.17 -6.70 8.04
C ILE A 78 27.75 -7.54 9.18
N THR A 79 29.00 -7.26 9.50
CA THR A 79 29.75 -7.90 10.58
C THR A 79 30.77 -6.93 11.14
N GLY A 80 30.58 -6.46 12.37
CA GLY A 80 31.52 -5.59 13.08
C GLY A 80 31.52 -4.13 12.61
N ALA A 81 30.41 -3.63 12.05
CA ALA A 81 30.30 -2.23 11.60
C ALA A 81 29.79 -1.30 12.71
N LYS A 82 30.32 -0.08 12.79
CA LYS A 82 29.71 0.99 13.60
C LYS A 82 28.55 1.65 12.87
N ASP A 83 28.75 1.94 11.59
CA ASP A 83 27.78 2.58 10.71
C ASP A 83 28.03 2.07 9.28
N TYR A 84 27.23 1.10 8.84
CA TYR A 84 27.36 0.43 7.55
C TYR A 84 26.28 0.90 6.59
N LEU A 85 26.66 1.28 5.37
CA LEU A 85 25.78 1.65 4.27
C LEU A 85 26.16 0.87 3.01
N CYS A 86 25.22 0.07 2.49
CA CYS A 86 25.28 -0.46 1.14
C CYS A 86 24.18 0.17 0.29
N ARG A 87 24.51 0.66 -0.90
CA ARG A 87 23.52 1.33 -1.75
C ARG A 87 23.82 1.24 -3.24
N ALA A 88 22.75 1.15 -4.03
CA ALA A 88 22.82 1.06 -5.49
C ALA A 88 21.71 1.87 -6.16
N GLY A 89 22.02 2.52 -7.28
CA GLY A 89 21.05 3.30 -8.06
C GLY A 89 21.69 4.41 -8.89
N LEU A 90 21.00 5.56 -8.97
CA LEU A 90 21.38 6.69 -9.81
C LEU A 90 22.49 7.52 -9.16
N SER A 91 23.55 7.80 -9.92
CA SER A 91 24.56 8.82 -9.61
C SER A 91 24.34 10.01 -10.55
N LEU A 92 23.83 11.12 -10.01
CA LEU A 92 23.28 12.26 -10.77
C LEU A 92 24.25 13.46 -10.86
N GLY A 93 25.27 13.49 -10.00
CA GLY A 93 26.42 14.38 -10.12
C GLY A 93 26.15 15.86 -9.78
N SER A 94 24.98 16.18 -9.21
CA SER A 94 24.60 17.52 -8.74
C SER A 94 24.46 18.56 -9.84
N ASN A 95 23.95 18.12 -10.99
CA ASN A 95 23.72 18.98 -12.14
C ASN A 95 22.30 19.55 -12.18
N LYS A 96 21.32 18.78 -11.69
CA LYS A 96 19.89 19.04 -11.85
C LYS A 96 19.17 18.87 -10.53
N THR A 97 18.22 19.75 -10.25
CA THR A 97 17.17 19.53 -9.25
C THR A 97 16.22 18.43 -9.71
N TYR A 98 15.43 17.87 -8.80
CA TYR A 98 14.46 16.83 -9.15
C TYR A 98 13.43 17.30 -10.22
N LYS A 99 13.15 18.61 -10.28
CA LYS A 99 12.27 19.24 -11.29
C LYS A 99 12.89 19.30 -12.68
N GLU A 100 14.21 19.27 -12.78
CA GLU A 100 14.97 19.43 -14.04
C GLU A 100 15.35 18.09 -14.69
N LEU A 101 15.06 16.96 -14.01
CA LEU A 101 15.37 15.62 -14.49
C LEU A 101 14.53 15.19 -15.70
N GLY A 102 13.39 15.84 -15.94
CA GLY A 102 12.49 15.54 -17.07
C GLY A 102 11.48 14.43 -16.79
N GLY A 103 11.44 13.93 -15.55
CA GLY A 103 10.54 12.88 -15.11
C GLY A 103 10.63 12.69 -13.59
N ASP A 104 9.79 11.81 -13.05
CA ASP A 104 9.81 11.45 -11.65
C ASP A 104 10.88 10.40 -11.36
N MET A 105 11.64 10.58 -10.28
CA MET A 105 12.50 9.53 -9.76
C MET A 105 11.63 8.45 -9.12
N ILE A 106 11.67 7.26 -9.68
CA ILE A 106 10.96 6.08 -9.20
C ILE A 106 11.99 5.06 -8.73
N ALA A 107 11.72 4.45 -7.58
CA ALA A 107 12.46 3.29 -7.11
C ALA A 107 11.55 2.09 -6.87
N GLU A 108 12.01 0.93 -7.31
CA GLU A 108 11.37 -0.36 -7.04
C GLU A 108 12.33 -1.17 -6.18
N PHE A 109 11.81 -1.78 -5.11
CA PHE A 109 12.63 -2.67 -4.30
C PHE A 109 11.85 -3.88 -3.80
N LYS A 110 12.58 -4.97 -3.57
CA LYS A 110 12.20 -6.08 -2.71
C LYS A 110 13.32 -6.27 -1.70
N LEU A 111 12.98 -6.55 -0.45
CA LEU A 111 13.87 -6.77 0.68
C LEU A 111 13.60 -8.16 1.25
N VAL A 112 14.67 -8.92 1.45
CA VAL A 112 14.71 -10.13 2.26
C VAL A 112 15.79 -9.90 3.31
N LYS A 113 15.36 -9.66 4.56
CA LYS A 113 16.30 -9.43 5.66
C LYS A 113 16.39 -10.66 6.55
N SER A 114 17.59 -10.98 7.00
CA SER A 114 17.85 -12.07 7.94
C SER A 114 18.99 -11.70 8.87
N GLY A 115 19.04 -12.30 10.07
CA GLY A 115 20.11 -12.08 11.04
C GLY A 115 20.29 -10.61 11.45
N ALA A 116 19.81 -10.22 12.63
CA ALA A 116 20.02 -8.88 13.16
C ALA A 116 20.52 -8.99 14.60
N SER A 117 21.73 -8.51 14.86
CA SER A 117 22.43 -8.64 16.13
C SER A 117 23.09 -7.33 16.47
N ASN A 118 22.73 -6.77 17.63
CA ASN A 118 23.27 -5.51 18.13
C ASN A 118 23.10 -4.32 17.15
N VAL A 119 21.98 -4.27 16.44
CA VAL A 119 21.61 -3.16 15.54
C VAL A 119 20.94 -2.07 16.38
N GLY A 120 21.61 -0.93 16.57
CA GLY A 120 21.09 0.21 17.34
C GLY A 120 20.15 1.11 16.53
N TYR A 121 20.43 1.26 15.24
CA TYR A 121 19.57 1.92 14.26
C TYR A 121 19.73 1.28 12.89
N SER A 122 18.73 1.44 12.03
CA SER A 122 18.80 1.01 10.64
C SER A 122 17.80 1.76 9.78
N TYR A 123 18.19 2.05 8.54
CA TYR A 123 17.38 2.71 7.52
C TYR A 123 17.39 1.87 6.25
N ILE A 124 16.23 1.40 5.82
CA ILE A 124 16.07 0.65 4.57
C ILE A 124 15.04 1.36 3.69
N GLY A 125 15.42 1.68 2.47
CA GLY A 125 14.57 2.43 1.53
C GLY A 125 15.41 3.22 0.54
N ILE A 126 15.19 4.53 0.42
CA ILE A 126 15.90 5.42 -0.52
C ILE A 126 16.80 6.39 0.24
N TYR A 127 17.96 6.64 -0.35
CA TYR A 127 18.97 7.56 0.15
C TYR A 127 19.54 8.44 -0.96
N GLY A 128 19.96 9.64 -0.58
CA GLY A 128 20.92 10.39 -1.37
C GLY A 128 21.30 11.74 -0.79
N TRP A 129 22.00 12.51 -1.60
CA TRP A 129 22.43 13.87 -1.26
C TRP A 129 21.92 14.89 -2.26
N MET A 130 21.75 16.12 -1.78
CA MET A 130 21.52 17.32 -2.58
C MET A 130 22.55 18.39 -2.23
N GLU A 131 23.05 19.06 -3.26
CA GLU A 131 23.93 20.23 -3.16
C GLU A 131 23.17 21.50 -3.53
N GLN A 132 23.73 22.66 -3.20
CA GLN A 132 23.15 23.98 -3.53
C GLN A 132 21.75 24.17 -2.94
N VAL A 133 21.51 23.57 -1.77
CA VAL A 133 20.24 23.72 -1.06
C VAL A 133 20.24 25.05 -0.33
N SER A 134 19.47 26.02 -0.84
CA SER A 134 19.37 27.35 -0.24
C SER A 134 18.88 27.26 1.22
N GLY A 135 19.62 27.88 2.13
CA GLY A 135 19.28 27.94 3.56
C GLY A 135 19.67 26.70 4.36
N ALA A 136 20.30 25.68 3.74
CA ALA A 136 20.89 24.56 4.46
C ALA A 136 22.33 24.89 4.90
N PRO A 137 22.77 24.45 6.11
CA PRO A 137 24.17 24.49 6.48
C PRO A 137 25.04 23.82 5.39
N SER A 138 26.15 24.46 5.05
CA SER A 138 27.05 24.07 3.94
C SER A 138 26.36 23.94 2.56
N ASN A 139 25.12 24.40 2.41
CA ASN A 139 24.25 24.17 1.23
C ASN A 139 24.05 22.68 0.90
N LEU A 140 24.09 21.82 1.91
CA LEU A 140 23.98 20.37 1.77
C LEU A 140 22.75 19.82 2.48
N VAL A 141 22.09 18.86 1.83
CA VAL A 141 21.08 18.00 2.44
C VAL A 141 21.40 16.55 2.14
N GLU A 142 21.39 15.73 3.19
CA GLU A 142 21.28 14.28 3.10
C GLU A 142 19.80 13.90 3.22
N TYR A 143 19.27 12.98 2.43
CA TYR A 143 17.84 12.65 2.48
C TYR A 143 17.57 11.15 2.49
N TYR A 144 16.47 10.81 3.14
CA TYR A 144 16.03 9.44 3.38
C TYR A 144 14.52 9.29 3.18
N VAL A 145 14.12 8.24 2.47
CA VAL A 145 12.76 7.69 2.50
C VAL A 145 12.87 6.28 3.06
N ILE A 146 12.38 6.09 4.29
CA ILE A 146 12.61 4.88 5.09
C ILE A 146 11.34 4.05 5.09
N ASP A 147 11.41 2.91 4.41
CA ASP A 147 10.29 1.98 4.24
C ASP A 147 10.43 0.73 5.11
N ASN A 148 11.62 0.45 5.63
CA ASN A 148 11.88 -0.65 6.54
C ASN A 148 13.11 -0.37 7.41
N THR A 149 13.42 -1.31 8.31
CA THR A 149 14.55 -1.24 9.24
C THR A 149 15.05 -2.64 9.56
N LEU A 150 16.34 -2.79 9.82
CA LEU A 150 16.95 -4.00 10.41
C LEU A 150 16.95 -3.94 11.96
N ALA A 151 16.65 -2.78 12.56
CA ALA A 151 16.47 -2.64 14.00
C ALA A 151 15.11 -3.21 14.44
N ASN A 152 14.89 -3.27 15.75
CA ASN A 152 13.63 -3.78 16.32
C ASN A 152 12.43 -2.91 15.96
N ASP A 153 12.63 -1.59 15.86
CA ASP A 153 11.58 -0.61 15.64
C ASP A 153 11.92 0.33 14.48
N MET A 154 10.88 0.80 13.78
CA MET A 154 11.03 1.88 12.79
C MET A 154 11.57 3.14 13.49
N PRO A 155 12.42 3.94 12.81
CA PRO A 155 12.99 5.13 13.40
C PRO A 155 11.93 6.10 13.94
N GLY A 156 12.11 6.53 15.19
CA GLY A 156 11.17 7.42 15.87
C GLY A 156 11.57 8.89 15.79
N SER A 157 11.04 9.69 16.70
CA SER A 157 11.32 11.13 16.77
C SER A 157 12.78 11.49 17.04
N TRP A 158 13.61 10.54 17.48
CA TRP A 158 15.03 10.78 17.75
C TRP A 158 15.86 11.04 16.47
N ILE A 159 15.33 10.69 15.28
CA ILE A 159 16.04 10.85 14.01
C ILE A 159 16.13 12.31 13.54
N GLY A 160 15.28 13.20 14.07
CA GLY A 160 15.29 14.61 13.71
C GLY A 160 14.86 15.53 14.83
N ASN A 161 15.54 16.67 14.95
CA ASN A 161 15.20 17.71 15.91
C ASN A 161 13.86 18.41 15.58
N GLU A 162 13.35 18.28 14.36
CA GLU A 162 12.09 18.88 13.93
C GLU A 162 11.16 17.86 13.28
N ARG A 163 9.99 17.63 13.89
CA ARG A 163 8.89 16.92 13.25
C ARG A 163 8.09 17.88 12.37
N LYS A 164 8.06 17.61 11.07
CA LYS A 164 7.45 18.48 10.06
C LYS A 164 5.97 18.19 9.84
N GLY A 165 5.56 16.94 9.99
CA GLY A 165 4.17 16.52 9.82
C GLY A 165 4.07 15.09 9.32
N THR A 166 2.95 14.77 8.68
CA THR A 166 2.72 13.48 8.02
C THR A 166 2.34 13.70 6.57
N ILE A 167 2.75 12.78 5.69
CA ILE A 167 2.41 12.77 4.27
C ILE A 167 1.85 11.40 3.90
N THR A 168 1.03 11.34 2.86
CA THR A 168 0.58 10.08 2.27
C THR A 168 1.11 9.99 0.86
N VAL A 169 1.97 9.00 0.62
CA VAL A 169 2.67 8.76 -0.65
C VAL A 169 2.75 7.26 -0.87
N ASP A 170 2.56 6.79 -2.10
CA ASP A 170 2.67 5.38 -2.50
C ASP A 170 1.91 4.39 -1.58
N GLY A 171 0.64 4.73 -1.30
CA GLY A 171 -0.24 3.92 -0.45
C GLY A 171 0.21 3.78 1.01
N GLY A 172 1.15 4.62 1.47
CA GLY A 172 1.64 4.62 2.85
C GLY A 172 1.58 6.00 3.49
N THR A 173 1.40 6.01 4.81
CA THR A 173 1.61 7.22 5.61
C THR A 173 3.06 7.27 6.05
N TYR A 174 3.66 8.45 5.96
CA TYR A 174 5.01 8.73 6.40
C TYR A 174 5.01 9.88 7.39
N THR A 175 5.75 9.73 8.47
CA THR A 175 6.09 10.86 9.34
C THR A 175 7.35 11.54 8.82
N VAL A 176 7.28 12.87 8.62
CA VAL A 176 8.36 13.67 8.05
C VAL A 176 9.14 14.38 9.15
N TYR A 177 10.47 14.28 9.08
CA TYR A 177 11.40 14.96 9.98
C TYR A 177 12.45 15.76 9.21
N ARG A 178 12.95 16.81 9.87
CA ARG A 178 14.21 17.47 9.53
C ARG A 178 15.17 17.31 10.71
N ASN A 179 16.44 17.08 10.41
CA ASN A 179 17.53 17.14 11.37
C ASN A 179 18.60 18.16 10.93
N THR A 180 19.41 18.62 11.87
CA THR A 180 20.70 19.27 11.61
C THR A 180 21.80 18.36 12.12
N ARG A 181 22.66 17.86 11.23
CA ARG A 181 23.75 16.93 11.57
C ARG A 181 25.10 17.60 11.33
N THR A 182 26.08 17.27 12.17
CA THR A 182 27.49 17.55 11.92
C THR A 182 28.21 16.22 11.74
N GLY A 183 28.82 15.99 10.59
CA GLY A 183 29.46 14.71 10.28
C GLY A 183 30.13 14.71 8.91
N PRO A 184 30.63 13.54 8.47
CA PRO A 184 31.14 13.38 7.12
C PRO A 184 30.06 13.72 6.10
N ALA A 185 30.45 14.37 5.00
CA ALA A 185 29.55 14.72 3.91
C ALA A 185 30.24 14.53 2.55
N ILE A 186 29.42 14.49 1.50
CA ILE A 186 29.93 14.37 0.12
C ILE A 186 30.87 15.53 -0.23
N LYS A 187 31.94 15.22 -0.96
CA LYS A 187 32.89 16.19 -1.54
C LYS A 187 33.59 17.14 -0.55
N THR A 188 33.56 16.84 0.75
CA THR A 188 34.27 17.62 1.78
C THR A 188 35.28 16.75 2.52
N SER A 189 36.48 17.29 2.78
CA SER A 189 37.40 16.66 3.73
C SER A 189 37.00 17.04 5.16
N GLY A 190 36.64 16.05 5.98
CA GLY A 190 36.26 16.25 7.38
C GLY A 190 34.78 16.51 7.60
N ASN A 191 34.42 16.86 8.84
CA ASN A 191 33.03 17.00 9.25
C ASN A 191 32.50 18.41 8.95
N VAL A 192 31.33 18.48 8.34
CA VAL A 192 30.59 19.73 8.09
C VAL A 192 29.18 19.63 8.66
N GLN A 193 28.53 20.77 8.84
CA GLN A 193 27.12 20.81 9.23
C GLN A 193 26.25 20.80 7.98
N PHE A 194 25.17 20.03 8.00
CA PHE A 194 24.19 19.89 6.91
C PHE A 194 22.80 19.54 7.49
N TYR A 195 21.76 19.66 6.67
CA TYR A 195 20.44 19.15 7.04
C TYR A 195 20.27 17.68 6.65
N GLN A 196 19.46 16.95 7.39
CA GLN A 196 18.94 15.65 6.96
C GLN A 196 17.41 15.71 6.83
N TYR A 197 16.87 15.19 5.73
CA TYR A 197 15.43 15.10 5.47
C TYR A 197 14.98 13.65 5.54
N PHE A 198 13.90 13.39 6.29
CA PHE A 198 13.40 12.03 6.47
C PHE A 198 11.90 11.97 6.15
N SER A 199 11.52 10.94 5.43
CA SER A 199 10.17 10.38 5.45
C SER A 199 10.25 8.98 6.03
N VAL A 200 9.62 8.73 7.19
CA VAL A 200 9.60 7.41 7.83
C VAL A 200 8.22 6.78 7.66
N ARG A 201 8.13 5.64 6.98
CA ARG A 201 6.87 4.94 6.76
C ARG A 201 6.33 4.42 8.08
N ASP A 202 5.07 4.72 8.38
CA ASP A 202 4.44 4.32 9.65
C ASP A 202 4.29 2.80 9.76
N LYS A 203 4.02 2.13 8.62
CA LYS A 203 3.98 0.67 8.51
C LYS A 203 5.09 0.21 7.57
N PRO A 204 6.06 -0.60 8.04
CA PRO A 204 7.15 -1.04 7.19
C PRO A 204 6.63 -1.89 6.03
N ARG A 205 7.28 -1.80 4.87
CA ARG A 205 7.07 -2.71 3.73
C ARG A 205 8.39 -3.30 3.27
N ASP A 206 8.34 -4.53 2.81
CA ASP A 206 9.50 -5.26 2.29
C ASP A 206 9.53 -5.28 0.75
N CYS A 207 8.44 -4.98 0.07
CA CYS A 207 8.41 -4.86 -1.39
C CYS A 207 7.50 -3.72 -1.86
N GLY A 208 7.89 -3.05 -2.93
CA GLY A 208 7.03 -2.12 -3.65
C GLY A 208 7.77 -1.02 -4.40
N THR A 209 7.00 -0.03 -4.85
CA THR A 209 7.50 1.15 -5.56
C THR A 209 7.44 2.39 -4.66
N ILE A 210 8.49 3.21 -4.72
CA ILE A 210 8.66 4.51 -4.07
C ILE A 210 8.74 5.60 -5.16
N ASN A 211 7.84 6.58 -5.15
CA ASN A 211 7.96 7.80 -5.93
C ASN A 211 8.76 8.84 -5.15
N ILE A 212 10.07 8.84 -5.37
CA ILE A 212 11.03 9.71 -4.67
C ILE A 212 10.71 11.18 -4.93
N SER A 213 10.34 11.53 -6.17
CA SER A 213 9.97 12.90 -6.53
C SER A 213 8.74 13.39 -5.77
N GLU A 214 7.78 12.51 -5.44
CA GLU A 214 6.61 12.88 -4.64
C GLU A 214 7.00 13.21 -3.20
N HIS A 215 7.89 12.44 -2.57
CA HIS A 215 8.44 12.79 -1.26
C HIS A 215 9.09 14.18 -1.28
N MET A 216 9.90 14.48 -2.29
CA MET A 216 10.54 15.79 -2.44
C MET A 216 9.52 16.92 -2.63
N ARG A 217 8.46 16.71 -3.41
CA ARG A 217 7.34 17.67 -3.54
C ARG A 217 6.66 17.94 -2.21
N GLN A 218 6.45 16.91 -1.39
CA GLN A 218 5.81 17.07 -0.09
C GLN A 218 6.73 17.77 0.92
N TRP A 219 8.04 17.49 0.89
CA TRP A 219 9.04 18.21 1.68
C TRP A 219 9.08 19.71 1.34
N GLU A 220 9.04 20.08 0.05
CA GLU A 220 8.97 21.49 -0.36
C GLU A 220 7.73 22.19 0.20
N LYS A 221 6.56 21.53 0.17
CA LYS A 221 5.32 22.07 0.77
C LYS A 221 5.45 22.31 2.28
N MET A 222 6.36 21.59 2.94
CA MET A 222 6.67 21.74 4.37
C MET A 222 7.83 22.72 4.63
N GLY A 223 8.27 23.48 3.62
CA GLY A 223 9.34 24.46 3.71
C GLY A 223 10.74 23.83 3.80
N MET A 224 10.91 22.60 3.31
CA MET A 224 12.21 21.93 3.20
C MET A 224 12.68 22.10 1.76
N THR A 225 13.72 22.92 1.55
CA THR A 225 14.17 23.33 0.21
C THR A 225 14.92 22.21 -0.48
N MET A 226 14.65 21.96 -1.76
CA MET A 226 15.39 20.98 -2.56
C MET A 226 16.59 21.63 -3.26
N GLY A 227 17.62 20.84 -3.54
CA GLY A 227 18.82 21.26 -4.26
C GLY A 227 19.08 20.41 -5.50
N LYS A 228 20.28 20.54 -6.05
CA LYS A 228 20.74 19.69 -7.16
C LYS A 228 21.10 18.31 -6.63
N LEU A 229 20.57 17.27 -7.26
CA LEU A 229 20.68 15.90 -6.81
C LEU A 229 22.06 15.33 -7.11
N TYR A 230 22.75 14.87 -6.08
CA TYR A 230 24.01 14.15 -6.19
C TYR A 230 23.78 12.68 -6.55
N GLU A 231 22.82 12.04 -5.88
CA GLU A 231 22.47 10.63 -6.06
C GLU A 231 21.03 10.34 -5.61
N ALA A 232 20.50 9.20 -6.06
CA ALA A 232 19.26 8.59 -5.57
C ALA A 232 19.40 7.07 -5.65
N LYS A 233 19.50 6.39 -4.51
CA LYS A 233 19.83 4.97 -4.44
C LYS A 233 18.92 4.21 -3.48
N VAL A 234 18.64 2.94 -3.78
CA VAL A 234 18.15 2.01 -2.76
C VAL A 234 19.27 1.81 -1.74
N LEU A 235 18.92 1.83 -0.46
CA LEU A 235 19.83 1.80 0.69
C LEU A 235 19.45 0.66 1.65
N GLY A 236 20.47 -0.03 2.13
CA GLY A 236 20.47 -0.73 3.41
C GLY A 236 21.52 -0.13 4.34
N GLU A 237 21.08 0.53 5.41
CA GLU A 237 21.94 1.09 6.45
C GLU A 237 21.68 0.41 7.79
N ALA A 238 22.73 0.08 8.53
CA ALA A 238 22.62 -0.35 9.92
C ALA A 238 23.85 0.06 10.72
N GLY A 239 23.61 0.52 11.95
CA GLY A 239 24.67 0.97 12.83
C GLY A 239 24.33 0.83 14.30
N ASN A 240 25.31 1.10 15.15
CA ASN A 240 25.16 1.12 16.60
C ASN A 240 26.09 2.16 17.22
N VAL A 241 25.49 3.24 17.73
CA VAL A 241 26.23 4.35 18.36
C VAL A 241 27.01 3.94 19.61
N ASN A 242 26.64 2.83 20.26
CA ASN A 242 27.25 2.35 21.51
C ASN A 242 28.13 1.11 21.30
N GLY A 243 28.39 0.70 20.06
CA GLY A 243 29.12 -0.54 19.79
C GLY A 243 29.28 -0.81 18.30
N GLN A 244 29.12 -2.08 17.91
CA GLN A 244 29.17 -2.52 16.52
C GLN A 244 28.03 -3.50 16.25
N VAL A 245 27.50 -3.49 15.03
CA VAL A 245 26.54 -4.47 14.54
C VAL A 245 27.23 -5.82 14.42
N ASN A 246 26.73 -6.83 15.14
CA ASN A 246 27.37 -8.16 15.28
C ASN A 246 26.67 -9.24 14.43
N GLY A 247 26.15 -8.83 13.27
CA GLY A 247 25.40 -9.68 12.35
C GLY A 247 24.21 -8.92 11.77
N GLY A 248 24.22 -8.77 10.46
CA GLY A 248 23.18 -8.10 9.67
C GLY A 248 23.16 -8.70 8.27
N HIS A 249 22.00 -9.09 7.74
CA HIS A 249 21.86 -9.41 6.32
C HIS A 249 20.63 -8.74 5.71
N MET A 250 20.86 -8.02 4.62
CA MET A 250 19.83 -7.36 3.83
C MET A 250 20.06 -7.71 2.37
N ASP A 251 19.26 -8.65 1.88
CA ASP A 251 19.20 -9.00 0.47
C ASP A 251 18.12 -8.15 -0.21
N PHE A 252 18.51 -7.50 -1.30
CA PHE A 252 17.63 -6.77 -2.20
C PHE A 252 17.62 -7.49 -3.55
N PRO A 253 16.84 -8.56 -3.72
CA PRO A 253 16.80 -9.33 -4.97
C PRO A 253 16.18 -8.55 -6.13
N HIS A 254 15.58 -7.38 -5.85
CA HIS A 254 15.23 -6.36 -6.82
C HIS A 254 15.50 -4.99 -6.21
N ALA A 255 16.26 -4.16 -6.90
CA ALA A 255 16.51 -2.77 -6.52
C ALA A 255 16.75 -1.97 -7.81
N LYS A 256 15.79 -1.16 -8.23
CA LYS A 256 15.90 -0.34 -9.44
C LYS A 256 15.56 1.08 -9.10
N VAL A 257 16.39 2.03 -9.53
CA VAL A 257 16.10 3.46 -9.44
C VAL A 257 16.23 4.05 -10.84
N TYR A 258 15.19 4.72 -11.32
CA TYR A 258 15.13 5.27 -12.67
C TYR A 258 14.34 6.57 -12.73
N ILE A 259 14.56 7.35 -13.80
CA ILE A 259 13.74 8.51 -14.12
C ILE A 259 12.60 8.04 -15.00
N SER A 260 11.39 8.06 -14.46
CA SER A 260 10.16 7.84 -15.21
C SER A 260 9.74 9.15 -15.87
N ASN A 261 10.04 9.28 -17.16
CA ASN A 261 9.49 10.33 -17.99
C ASN A 261 8.01 9.99 -18.24
N GLY A 262 7.12 10.40 -17.34
CA GLY A 262 5.70 10.33 -17.64
C GLY A 262 5.45 11.15 -18.91
N ASP A 263 4.86 10.56 -19.95
CA ASP A 263 4.14 11.35 -20.93
C ASP A 263 2.95 12.02 -20.22
N THR A 264 3.20 13.20 -19.64
CA THR A 264 2.21 14.28 -19.59
C THR A 264 2.87 15.57 -20.04
N PRO A 265 2.23 16.35 -20.93
CA PRO A 265 2.89 17.38 -21.71
C PRO A 265 2.88 18.74 -20.99
N LYS A 266 3.92 19.54 -21.21
CA LYS A 266 3.75 20.99 -21.34
C LYS A 266 4.45 21.52 -22.60
N SER A 267 3.59 22.00 -23.52
CA SER A 267 3.81 23.03 -24.53
C SER A 267 4.78 22.76 -25.70
N SER A 268 4.23 22.13 -26.75
CA SER A 268 4.41 22.41 -28.19
C SER A 268 5.82 22.54 -28.80
N ALA A 269 6.23 21.56 -29.61
CA ALA A 269 6.43 21.71 -31.07
C ALA A 269 6.89 20.38 -31.74
N SER A 270 5.90 19.69 -32.34
CA SER A 270 5.94 18.97 -33.62
C SER A 270 6.98 17.87 -33.99
N VAL A 271 6.40 16.74 -34.46
CA VAL A 271 6.73 15.87 -35.61
C VAL A 271 7.26 14.44 -35.32
N ALA A 272 6.32 13.47 -35.47
CA ALA A 272 6.39 12.11 -36.10
C ALA A 272 7.45 11.09 -35.59
N LYS A 273 7.29 9.75 -35.63
CA LYS A 273 6.47 8.81 -36.42
C LYS A 273 6.71 7.38 -35.85
N SER A 274 5.68 6.50 -35.88
CA SER A 274 5.72 5.00 -36.00
C SER A 274 6.53 4.17 -34.96
N SER A 275 6.18 2.96 -34.49
CA SER A 275 5.33 1.84 -34.98
C SER A 275 5.33 0.69 -33.95
N SER A 276 4.21 -0.04 -33.82
CA SER A 276 3.98 -1.52 -33.67
C SER A 276 5.01 -2.42 -32.93
N SER A 277 4.74 -3.52 -32.21
CA SER A 277 3.63 -4.49 -32.00
C SER A 277 4.18 -5.57 -31.03
N THR A 278 3.53 -5.99 -29.93
CA THR A 278 2.55 -7.12 -29.75
C THR A 278 3.11 -8.58 -29.69
N ALA A 279 2.56 -9.33 -28.70
CA ALA A 279 2.41 -10.80 -28.50
C ALA A 279 3.48 -11.50 -27.63
N VAL A 280 3.23 -12.16 -26.46
CA VAL A 280 2.19 -13.06 -25.88
C VAL A 280 2.25 -14.55 -26.31
N ALA A 281 2.54 -15.46 -25.34
CA ALA A 281 1.93 -16.80 -25.11
C ALA A 281 2.48 -17.41 -23.77
N LYS A 282 1.67 -17.68 -22.72
CA LYS A 282 0.95 -18.93 -22.31
C LYS A 282 1.86 -20.16 -22.10
N SER A 283 1.76 -21.03 -21.07
CA SER A 283 0.72 -21.34 -20.05
C SER A 283 1.24 -22.34 -18.97
N SER A 284 0.38 -22.60 -17.94
CA SER A 284 0.31 -23.76 -17.01
C SER A 284 1.24 -23.79 -15.78
N SER A 285 0.89 -24.29 -14.60
CA SER A 285 -0.31 -24.36 -13.74
C SER A 285 0.06 -25.27 -12.55
N SER A 286 -0.19 -24.89 -11.29
CA SER A 286 -0.79 -25.74 -10.23
C SER A 286 -0.48 -25.27 -8.77
N ASN A 287 -1.59 -24.93 -8.09
CA ASN A 287 -2.03 -25.22 -6.71
C ASN A 287 -1.16 -25.09 -5.44
N GLY A 288 -1.71 -24.27 -4.52
CA GLY A 288 -1.82 -24.51 -3.06
C GLY A 288 -0.83 -23.70 -2.21
N GLY A 289 -1.18 -22.90 -1.20
CA GLY A 289 -2.45 -22.53 -0.54
C GLY A 289 -2.10 -21.82 0.78
N SER A 290 -2.83 -20.75 1.09
CA SER A 290 -2.97 -20.05 2.40
C SER A 290 -1.91 -19.02 2.86
N ASN A 291 -2.20 -17.76 2.51
CA ASN A 291 -1.82 -16.50 3.21
C ASN A 291 -2.59 -16.37 4.55
N VAL A 292 -2.19 -15.54 5.53
CA VAL A 292 -2.48 -14.09 5.58
C VAL A 292 -1.40 -13.29 6.35
N SER A 293 -0.88 -12.24 5.69
CA SER A 293 -0.22 -11.04 6.25
C SER A 293 -0.91 -9.81 5.64
N GLY A 294 -1.13 -8.75 6.44
CA GLY A 294 -2.10 -7.66 6.22
C GLY A 294 -1.85 -6.66 5.07
N THR A 295 -1.76 -7.12 3.83
CA THR A 295 -1.90 -6.30 2.61
C THR A 295 -3.08 -6.86 1.80
N ILE A 296 -4.04 -6.03 1.38
CA ILE A 296 -5.16 -6.53 0.56
C ILE A 296 -4.63 -6.95 -0.81
N ASP A 297 -4.71 -8.24 -1.10
CA ASP A 297 -4.51 -8.81 -2.44
C ASP A 297 -5.87 -9.33 -2.91
N ALA A 298 -6.72 -8.46 -3.45
CA ALA A 298 -8.07 -8.85 -3.87
C ALA A 298 -8.10 -10.02 -4.88
N CYS A 299 -7.00 -10.25 -5.61
CA CYS A 299 -6.86 -11.39 -6.52
C CYS A 299 -6.66 -12.73 -5.79
N LYS A 300 -6.12 -12.74 -4.57
CA LYS A 300 -5.81 -13.95 -3.79
C LYS A 300 -6.58 -14.08 -2.48
N ASP A 301 -6.95 -12.95 -1.90
CA ASP A 301 -7.66 -12.88 -0.64
C ASP A 301 -9.03 -13.52 -0.81
N LYS A 302 -9.46 -14.21 0.25
CA LYS A 302 -10.81 -14.74 0.31
C LYS A 302 -11.78 -13.57 0.48
N MET A 303 -12.72 -13.43 -0.44
CA MET A 303 -14.00 -12.77 -0.17
C MET A 303 -15.02 -13.29 -1.16
N GLY A 304 -16.24 -13.50 -0.68
CA GLY A 304 -17.38 -13.94 -1.48
C GLY A 304 -18.65 -14.04 -0.64
N HIS A 305 -19.61 -13.18 -0.93
CA HIS A 305 -21.04 -13.31 -0.58
C HIS A 305 -21.41 -13.68 0.86
N GLU A 306 -20.66 -13.17 1.82
CA GLU A 306 -20.93 -13.38 3.24
C GLU A 306 -22.07 -12.48 3.73
N GLY A 307 -22.76 -12.92 4.78
CA GLY A 307 -23.86 -12.19 5.39
C GLY A 307 -25.21 -12.41 4.69
N SER A 308 -26.18 -11.56 5.02
CA SER A 308 -27.51 -11.64 4.41
C SER A 308 -27.45 -11.19 2.96
N SER A 309 -28.27 -11.80 2.12
CA SER A 309 -28.42 -11.42 0.73
C SER A 309 -29.79 -10.83 0.47
N LYS A 310 -29.87 -9.81 -0.39
CA LYS A 310 -31.13 -9.32 -0.93
C LYS A 310 -31.07 -9.33 -2.45
N THR A 311 -32.10 -9.93 -3.05
CA THR A 311 -32.28 -9.92 -4.50
C THR A 311 -33.29 -8.84 -4.87
N THR A 312 -32.96 -8.08 -5.89
CA THR A 312 -33.80 -7.05 -6.48
C THR A 312 -33.74 -7.15 -8.01
N GLN A 313 -34.65 -6.44 -8.66
CA GLN A 313 -34.71 -6.29 -10.11
C GLN A 313 -34.85 -4.80 -10.41
N GLY A 314 -34.24 -4.37 -11.51
CA GLY A 314 -34.45 -3.05 -12.06
C GLY A 314 -35.89 -2.89 -12.51
N GLN A 315 -36.35 -1.65 -12.51
CA GLN A 315 -37.62 -1.28 -13.13
C GLN A 315 -37.33 -0.75 -14.53
N ASN A 316 -38.19 -1.07 -15.50
CA ASN A 316 -37.92 -0.73 -16.89
C ASN A 316 -37.84 0.80 -17.02
N ASN A 317 -36.70 1.31 -17.49
CA ASN A 317 -36.35 2.73 -17.55
C ASN A 317 -36.34 3.47 -16.19
N SER A 318 -36.14 2.78 -15.07
CA SER A 318 -36.08 3.40 -13.74
C SER A 318 -35.08 2.71 -12.81
N SER A 319 -34.34 3.51 -12.03
CA SER A 319 -33.35 3.00 -11.08
C SER A 319 -34.03 2.47 -9.83
N VAL A 320 -33.61 1.29 -9.39
CA VAL A 320 -33.86 0.79 -8.02
C VAL A 320 -32.56 0.91 -7.26
N THR A 321 -32.57 1.67 -6.17
CA THR A 321 -31.36 2.11 -5.47
C THR A 321 -31.60 2.08 -3.96
N GLY A 322 -30.55 1.81 -3.18
CA GLY A 322 -30.64 1.86 -1.71
C GLY A 322 -29.35 1.44 -1.01
N ASN A 323 -29.38 1.45 0.32
CA ASN A 323 -28.24 1.00 1.14
C ASN A 323 -28.07 -0.53 1.06
N VAL A 324 -26.82 -0.98 1.15
CA VAL A 324 -26.45 -2.39 1.27
C VAL A 324 -26.33 -2.73 2.76
N GLY A 325 -27.38 -3.32 3.33
CA GLY A 325 -27.41 -3.70 4.75
C GLY A 325 -27.03 -2.53 5.68
N SER A 326 -26.15 -2.80 6.64
CA SER A 326 -25.52 -1.80 7.52
C SER A 326 -24.16 -1.30 7.01
N SER A 327 -23.72 -1.76 5.82
CA SER A 327 -22.44 -1.37 5.23
C SER A 327 -22.45 0.11 4.79
N PRO A 328 -21.28 0.73 4.55
CA PRO A 328 -21.21 2.07 4.00
C PRO A 328 -21.59 2.14 2.50
N TYR A 329 -21.96 1.02 1.89
CA TYR A 329 -22.20 0.93 0.45
C TYR A 329 -23.66 1.13 0.07
N HIS A 330 -23.84 1.60 -1.16
CA HIS A 330 -25.12 1.79 -1.81
C HIS A 330 -25.15 0.99 -3.11
N TYR A 331 -26.23 0.26 -3.35
CA TYR A 331 -26.46 -0.44 -4.60
C TYR A 331 -27.32 0.41 -5.52
N GLU A 332 -27.20 0.15 -6.83
CA GLU A 332 -28.16 0.59 -7.82
C GLU A 332 -28.24 -0.38 -8.98
N ILE A 333 -29.46 -0.65 -9.42
CA ILE A 333 -29.77 -1.40 -10.65
C ILE A 333 -30.71 -0.58 -11.53
N TRP A 334 -30.40 -0.51 -12.81
CA TRP A 334 -31.23 0.13 -13.83
C TRP A 334 -31.23 -0.75 -15.08
N TYR A 335 -32.34 -0.80 -15.79
CA TYR A 335 -32.38 -1.53 -17.06
C TYR A 335 -33.45 -1.02 -18.01
N GLN A 336 -33.30 -1.36 -19.28
CA GLN A 336 -34.29 -1.17 -20.34
C GLN A 336 -34.48 -2.46 -21.14
N GLY A 337 -35.70 -2.98 -21.16
CA GLY A 337 -36.11 -4.17 -21.93
C GLY A 337 -35.52 -5.48 -21.41
N GLY A 338 -36.14 -6.62 -21.72
CA GLY A 338 -35.66 -7.94 -21.29
C GLY A 338 -35.88 -8.26 -19.81
N ASN A 339 -35.04 -9.14 -19.27
CA ASN A 339 -35.05 -9.55 -17.86
C ASN A 339 -33.73 -9.23 -17.19
N ASN A 340 -33.76 -8.97 -15.88
CA ASN A 340 -32.56 -8.68 -15.10
C ASN A 340 -32.72 -9.09 -13.63
N SER A 341 -31.59 -9.19 -12.93
CA SER A 341 -31.55 -9.31 -11.47
C SER A 341 -30.23 -8.81 -10.91
N MET A 342 -30.26 -8.39 -9.65
CA MET A 342 -29.09 -8.15 -8.82
C MET A 342 -29.31 -8.74 -7.44
N THR A 343 -28.35 -9.50 -6.96
CA THR A 343 -28.29 -10.00 -5.59
C THR A 343 -27.06 -9.39 -4.92
N PHE A 344 -27.26 -8.58 -3.90
CA PHE A 344 -26.18 -7.98 -3.12
C PHE A 344 -26.15 -8.57 -1.71
N TYR A 345 -24.98 -8.55 -1.10
CA TYR A 345 -24.70 -9.14 0.20
C TYR A 345 -24.24 -8.05 1.18
N ASP A 346 -24.45 -8.27 2.49
CA ASP A 346 -24.14 -7.27 3.53
C ASP A 346 -22.67 -6.79 3.49
N ASN A 347 -21.75 -7.62 3.00
CA ASN A 347 -20.34 -7.26 2.85
C ASN A 347 -20.01 -6.40 1.60
N GLY A 348 -21.01 -6.05 0.78
CA GLY A 348 -20.87 -5.22 -0.42
C GLY A 348 -20.61 -5.99 -1.71
N THR A 349 -20.30 -7.28 -1.65
CA THR A 349 -20.21 -8.14 -2.85
C THR A 349 -21.56 -8.27 -3.53
N TYR A 350 -21.60 -8.59 -4.82
CA TYR A 350 -22.87 -8.74 -5.53
C TYR A 350 -22.76 -9.59 -6.79
N LYS A 351 -23.90 -10.14 -7.18
CA LYS A 351 -24.15 -10.77 -8.49
C LYS A 351 -25.15 -9.96 -9.27
N ALA A 352 -24.98 -9.95 -10.58
CA ALA A 352 -25.91 -9.34 -11.52
C ALA A 352 -26.12 -10.27 -12.71
N SER A 353 -27.32 -10.28 -13.26
CA SER A 353 -27.63 -10.99 -14.49
C SER A 353 -28.60 -10.21 -15.35
N TRP A 354 -28.46 -10.36 -16.67
CA TRP A 354 -29.34 -9.77 -17.66
C TRP A 354 -29.58 -10.75 -18.81
N ASN A 355 -30.76 -10.67 -19.40
CA ASN A 355 -31.14 -11.49 -20.53
C ASN A 355 -32.05 -10.70 -21.48
N GLY A 356 -31.57 -10.51 -22.71
CA GLY A 356 -32.30 -9.81 -23.77
C GLY A 356 -32.56 -8.34 -23.45
N THR A 357 -31.68 -7.70 -22.68
CA THR A 357 -31.80 -6.27 -22.38
C THR A 357 -31.37 -5.44 -23.58
N ASN A 358 -31.83 -4.19 -23.65
CA ASN A 358 -31.28 -3.17 -24.54
C ASN A 358 -30.19 -2.38 -23.82
N ASP A 359 -30.37 -2.19 -22.51
CA ASP A 359 -29.40 -1.56 -21.64
C ASP A 359 -29.58 -2.06 -20.20
N PHE A 360 -28.49 -2.20 -19.46
CA PHE A 360 -28.46 -2.78 -18.13
C PHE A 360 -27.28 -2.26 -17.35
N LEU A 361 -27.52 -1.73 -16.15
CA LEU A 361 -26.51 -1.26 -15.22
C LEU A 361 -26.76 -1.90 -13.85
N ALA A 362 -25.73 -2.49 -13.25
CA ALA A 362 -25.74 -2.92 -11.86
C ALA A 362 -24.43 -2.52 -11.17
N ARG A 363 -24.54 -1.83 -10.04
CA ARG A 363 -23.38 -1.26 -9.36
C ARG A 363 -23.52 -1.16 -7.84
N VAL A 364 -22.39 -1.30 -7.14
CA VAL A 364 -22.28 -1.14 -5.68
C VAL A 364 -21.05 -0.29 -5.33
N GLY A 365 -21.20 0.61 -4.36
CA GLY A 365 -20.07 1.37 -3.81
C GLY A 365 -20.52 2.61 -3.05
N PHE A 366 -19.67 3.63 -2.98
CA PHE A 366 -19.96 4.82 -2.19
C PHE A 366 -20.98 5.73 -2.86
N LYS A 367 -21.90 6.24 -2.02
CA LYS A 367 -22.84 7.30 -2.33
C LYS A 367 -22.44 8.55 -1.53
N TYR A 368 -22.40 9.69 -2.19
CA TYR A 368 -22.00 10.96 -1.59
C TYR A 368 -23.14 11.99 -1.62
N ASN A 369 -22.97 13.05 -0.83
CA ASN A 369 -23.99 14.06 -0.57
C ASN A 369 -23.94 15.25 -1.54
N GLU A 370 -23.11 15.20 -2.58
CA GLU A 370 -22.96 16.30 -3.56
C GLU A 370 -22.41 17.62 -2.96
N ASP A 371 -21.81 17.57 -1.77
CA ASP A 371 -21.32 18.75 -1.04
C ASP A 371 -19.79 18.92 -1.10
N LYS A 372 -19.07 17.86 -1.46
CA LYS A 372 -17.61 17.76 -1.39
C LYS A 372 -16.99 17.32 -2.70
N SER A 373 -15.86 17.92 -3.06
CA SER A 373 -15.02 17.43 -4.15
C SER A 373 -14.34 16.11 -3.76
N TYR A 374 -13.79 15.39 -4.73
CA TYR A 374 -12.99 14.20 -4.43
C TYR A 374 -11.79 14.52 -3.51
N SER A 375 -11.20 15.71 -3.63
CA SER A 375 -10.08 16.12 -2.79
C SER A 375 -10.45 16.27 -1.30
N ASP A 376 -11.68 16.69 -1.00
CA ASP A 376 -12.19 16.82 0.38
C ASP A 376 -12.51 15.46 1.02
N LEU A 377 -12.86 14.49 0.18
CA LEU A 377 -13.19 13.11 0.54
C LEU A 377 -11.92 12.25 0.76
N GLY A 378 -10.74 12.79 0.47
CA GLY A 378 -9.45 12.10 0.59
C GLY A 378 -9.22 11.06 -0.50
N PRO A 379 -8.15 10.25 -0.40
CA PRO A 379 -7.92 9.16 -1.33
C PRO A 379 -9.12 8.21 -1.34
N ILE A 380 -9.73 8.06 -2.51
CA ILE A 380 -10.77 7.08 -2.81
C ILE A 380 -10.10 5.94 -3.58
N ASP A 381 -10.26 4.72 -3.07
CA ASP A 381 -9.70 3.51 -3.66
C ASP A 381 -10.74 2.39 -3.75
N ALA A 382 -10.53 1.46 -4.69
CA ALA A 382 -11.32 0.23 -4.80
C ALA A 382 -10.44 -1.01 -4.96
N TYR A 383 -10.78 -2.07 -4.24
CA TYR A 383 -10.16 -3.38 -4.29
C TYR A 383 -11.21 -4.39 -4.71
N PHE A 384 -10.94 -5.15 -5.77
CA PHE A 384 -11.97 -5.97 -6.40
C PHE A 384 -11.44 -7.29 -6.93
N ASN A 385 -12.38 -8.23 -7.06
CA ASN A 385 -12.24 -9.42 -7.88
C ASN A 385 -13.62 -9.74 -8.44
N TRP A 386 -13.70 -9.87 -9.76
CA TRP A 386 -14.94 -10.18 -10.44
C TRP A 386 -14.76 -11.23 -11.51
N SER A 387 -15.85 -11.88 -11.86
CA SER A 387 -15.97 -12.76 -13.01
C SER A 387 -17.19 -12.37 -13.84
N LYS A 388 -17.14 -12.68 -15.13
CA LYS A 388 -18.21 -12.35 -16.08
C LYS A 388 -18.39 -13.47 -17.08
N GLN A 389 -19.61 -13.62 -17.57
CA GLN A 389 -19.96 -14.62 -18.58
C GLN A 389 -21.02 -14.07 -19.54
N GLY A 390 -21.06 -14.59 -20.76
CA GLY A 390 -22.03 -14.18 -21.78
C GLY A 390 -21.55 -13.03 -22.67
N SER A 391 -22.46 -12.11 -22.99
CA SER A 391 -22.26 -11.01 -23.94
C SER A 391 -23.00 -9.74 -23.50
N ALA A 392 -22.53 -8.58 -23.95
CA ALA A 392 -23.02 -7.29 -23.49
C ALA A 392 -23.45 -6.33 -24.62
N GLY A 393 -23.92 -6.85 -25.76
CA GLY A 393 -24.49 -6.01 -26.83
C GLY A 393 -23.50 -5.02 -27.44
N GLY A 394 -24.00 -3.84 -27.86
CA GLY A 394 -23.26 -2.86 -28.67
C GLY A 394 -22.26 -1.99 -27.93
N TYR A 395 -22.39 -1.87 -26.60
CA TYR A 395 -21.46 -1.17 -25.72
C TYR A 395 -21.47 -1.83 -24.35
N ASN A 396 -20.35 -1.77 -23.63
CA ASN A 396 -20.29 -2.30 -22.28
C ASN A 396 -19.10 -1.68 -21.53
N TYR A 397 -19.23 -1.55 -20.21
CA TYR A 397 -18.17 -1.03 -19.34
C TYR A 397 -18.16 -1.80 -18.02
N ILE A 398 -16.97 -2.22 -17.57
CA ILE A 398 -16.77 -2.84 -16.27
C ILE A 398 -15.62 -2.11 -15.56
N GLY A 399 -15.86 -1.67 -14.33
CA GLY A 399 -14.89 -0.90 -13.53
C GLY A 399 -15.59 0.06 -12.59
N ILE A 400 -15.13 1.31 -12.47
CA ILE A 400 -15.73 2.33 -11.62
C ILE A 400 -16.60 3.28 -12.44
N TYR A 401 -17.75 3.64 -11.89
CA TYR A 401 -18.68 4.59 -12.47
C TYR A 401 -19.19 5.57 -11.41
N GLY A 402 -19.50 6.78 -11.87
CA GLY A 402 -20.31 7.69 -11.07
C GLY A 402 -20.58 9.00 -11.76
N TRP A 403 -21.08 9.93 -10.95
CA TRP A 403 -21.40 11.28 -11.36
C TRP A 403 -20.75 12.31 -10.44
N THR A 404 -20.57 13.51 -10.94
CA THR A 404 -20.38 14.72 -10.13
C THR A 404 -21.47 15.74 -10.44
N VAL A 405 -21.61 16.73 -9.57
CA VAL A 405 -22.43 17.93 -9.80
C VAL A 405 -21.58 19.18 -9.60
N ASP A 406 -21.98 20.30 -10.22
CA ASP A 406 -21.26 21.57 -10.17
C ASP A 406 -19.73 21.48 -10.47
N PRO A 407 -19.30 21.01 -11.66
CA PRO A 407 -20.11 20.68 -12.84
C PRO A 407 -20.74 19.28 -12.85
N LEU A 408 -21.84 19.14 -13.60
CA LEU A 408 -22.45 17.85 -13.90
C LEU A 408 -21.56 17.08 -14.88
N VAL A 409 -21.03 15.94 -14.44
CA VAL A 409 -20.15 15.07 -15.23
C VAL A 409 -20.54 13.63 -14.96
N GLU A 410 -20.63 12.83 -16.00
CA GLU A 410 -20.68 11.37 -15.90
C GLU A 410 -19.29 10.81 -16.15
N TYR A 411 -18.86 9.80 -15.39
CA TYR A 411 -17.51 9.29 -15.55
C TYR A 411 -17.39 7.78 -15.39
N TYR A 412 -16.37 7.24 -16.06
CA TYR A 412 -16.06 5.82 -16.11
C TYR A 412 -14.54 5.59 -16.00
N ILE A 413 -14.13 4.67 -15.14
CA ILE A 413 -12.80 4.04 -15.15
C ILE A 413 -13.03 2.59 -15.56
N VAL A 414 -12.67 2.26 -16.79
CA VAL A 414 -12.99 0.99 -17.45
C VAL A 414 -11.78 0.07 -17.38
N ASP A 415 -11.86 -0.91 -16.49
CA ASP A 415 -10.82 -1.91 -16.23
C ASP A 415 -11.04 -3.22 -16.99
N ASP A 416 -12.28 -3.47 -17.42
CA ASP A 416 -12.65 -4.69 -18.13
C ASP A 416 -13.85 -4.46 -19.07
N TRP A 417 -14.10 -5.42 -19.97
CA TRP A 417 -15.16 -5.35 -20.98
C TRP A 417 -15.49 -6.71 -21.61
N PHE A 418 -16.69 -6.91 -22.12
CA PHE A 418 -16.99 -8.02 -23.05
C PHE A 418 -16.37 -7.75 -24.42
N ASN A 419 -16.61 -6.56 -24.98
CA ASN A 419 -15.95 -6.06 -26.17
C ASN A 419 -15.29 -4.71 -25.85
N LYS A 420 -14.02 -4.54 -26.25
CA LYS A 420 -13.29 -3.31 -25.90
C LYS A 420 -14.02 -2.11 -26.51
N PRO A 421 -14.39 -1.09 -25.72
CA PRO A 421 -15.14 0.04 -26.25
C PRO A 421 -14.31 0.79 -27.28
N GLY A 422 -14.93 1.06 -28.44
CA GLY A 422 -14.31 1.81 -29.52
C GLY A 422 -14.43 3.33 -29.36
N ALA A 423 -13.61 4.07 -30.12
CA ALA A 423 -13.60 5.54 -30.09
C ALA A 423 -14.97 6.18 -30.39
N ASN A 424 -15.82 5.52 -31.17
CA ASN A 424 -17.19 5.98 -31.47
C ASN A 424 -18.09 6.07 -30.23
N LEU A 425 -17.82 5.27 -29.20
CA LEU A 425 -18.52 5.31 -27.92
C LEU A 425 -17.88 6.31 -26.95
N LEU A 426 -16.55 6.37 -26.96
CA LEU A 426 -15.73 7.11 -25.99
C LEU A 426 -15.53 8.61 -26.33
N GLY A 427 -15.72 8.99 -27.59
CA GLY A 427 -15.56 10.37 -28.06
C GLY A 427 -14.11 10.73 -28.40
N GLN A 428 -13.67 11.91 -27.99
CA GLN A 428 -12.34 12.44 -28.31
C GLN A 428 -11.29 11.90 -27.33
N ARG A 429 -10.18 11.37 -27.84
CA ARG A 429 -9.02 11.02 -27.01
C ARG A 429 -8.35 12.29 -26.48
N LYS A 430 -8.15 12.35 -25.16
CA LYS A 430 -7.58 13.49 -24.43
C LYS A 430 -6.14 13.27 -24.00
N GLY A 431 -5.74 12.02 -23.80
CA GLY A 431 -4.39 11.66 -23.38
C GLY A 431 -4.30 10.20 -22.95
N GLU A 432 -3.25 9.87 -22.24
CA GLU A 432 -3.12 8.63 -21.50
C GLU A 432 -2.26 8.85 -20.25
N PHE A 433 -2.30 7.89 -19.33
CA PHE A 433 -1.40 7.85 -18.18
C PHE A 433 -1.31 6.44 -17.63
N THR A 434 -0.26 6.15 -16.87
CA THR A 434 -0.04 4.84 -16.26
C THR A 434 -0.31 4.92 -14.77
N VAL A 435 -1.17 4.01 -14.29
CA VAL A 435 -1.54 3.82 -12.88
C VAL A 435 -1.97 2.36 -12.71
N ASP A 436 -1.85 1.80 -11.50
CA ASP A 436 -2.26 0.41 -11.20
C ASP A 436 -1.71 -0.65 -12.19
N GLY A 437 -0.47 -0.43 -12.61
CA GLY A 437 0.30 -1.36 -13.44
C GLY A 437 -0.09 -1.45 -14.91
N ASP A 438 -0.90 -0.53 -15.45
CA ASP A 438 -1.14 -0.43 -16.90
C ASP A 438 -1.44 1.02 -17.32
N THR A 439 -1.42 1.26 -18.61
CA THR A 439 -1.79 2.54 -19.21
C THR A 439 -3.29 2.60 -19.44
N TYR A 440 -3.89 3.72 -19.04
CA TYR A 440 -5.26 4.08 -19.33
C TYR A 440 -5.30 5.15 -20.41
N GLU A 441 -6.07 4.92 -21.46
CA GLU A 441 -6.39 5.93 -22.46
C GLU A 441 -7.51 6.82 -21.92
N ILE A 442 -7.29 8.13 -21.93
CA ILE A 442 -8.26 9.11 -21.46
C ILE A 442 -9.10 9.61 -22.63
N TRP A 443 -10.42 9.58 -22.47
CA TRP A 443 -11.37 10.04 -23.47
C TRP A 443 -12.42 10.96 -22.88
N GLN A 444 -12.99 11.81 -23.73
CA GLN A 444 -14.10 12.69 -23.38
C GLN A 444 -15.15 12.65 -24.48
N ASN A 445 -16.40 12.38 -24.11
CA ASN A 445 -17.55 12.52 -24.98
C ASN A 445 -18.46 13.64 -24.46
N THR A 446 -19.36 14.16 -25.30
CA THR A 446 -20.41 15.10 -24.87
C THR A 446 -21.76 14.52 -25.22
N ARG A 447 -22.60 14.37 -24.19
CA ARG A 447 -23.98 13.90 -24.33
C ARG A 447 -24.88 15.11 -24.41
N VAL A 448 -25.54 15.30 -25.55
CA VAL A 448 -26.42 16.44 -25.81
C VAL A 448 -27.87 16.05 -25.57
N ASN A 449 -28.53 16.74 -24.65
CA ASN A 449 -29.91 16.52 -24.23
C ASN A 449 -30.19 15.01 -23.98
N LYS A 450 -29.49 14.45 -22.99
CA LYS A 450 -29.61 13.05 -22.60
C LYS A 450 -29.98 12.94 -21.12
N PRO A 451 -30.60 11.82 -20.71
CA PRO A 451 -30.92 11.57 -19.31
C PRO A 451 -29.67 11.66 -18.42
N SER A 452 -29.84 12.21 -17.21
CA SER A 452 -28.82 12.31 -16.17
C SER A 452 -29.45 12.27 -14.78
N ILE A 453 -28.62 12.28 -13.74
CA ILE A 453 -29.05 12.41 -12.34
C ILE A 453 -29.73 13.76 -12.02
N LYS A 454 -29.72 14.73 -12.95
CA LYS A 454 -30.41 16.02 -12.85
C LYS A 454 -31.42 16.24 -14.00
N GLY A 455 -32.01 15.15 -14.49
CA GLY A 455 -32.93 15.16 -15.64
C GLY A 455 -32.19 15.26 -16.97
N ASP A 456 -32.91 15.56 -18.04
CA ASP A 456 -32.29 15.70 -19.37
C ASP A 456 -31.39 16.92 -19.42
N GLN A 457 -30.09 16.71 -19.66
CA GLN A 457 -29.07 17.74 -19.63
C GLN A 457 -28.07 17.55 -20.79
N THR A 458 -27.24 18.58 -21.00
CA THR A 458 -26.02 18.43 -21.79
C THR A 458 -24.82 18.38 -20.84
N PHE A 459 -24.07 17.28 -20.88
CA PHE A 459 -22.96 17.04 -19.96
C PHE A 459 -21.82 16.28 -20.65
N PRO A 460 -20.57 16.46 -20.19
CA PRO A 460 -19.47 15.64 -20.64
C PRO A 460 -19.49 14.27 -19.95
N GLN A 461 -18.99 13.28 -20.68
CA GLN A 461 -18.60 11.98 -20.16
C GLN A 461 -17.08 11.89 -20.15
N PHE A 462 -16.50 11.48 -19.01
CA PHE A 462 -15.06 11.23 -18.88
C PHE A 462 -14.78 9.74 -18.80
N PHE A 463 -13.78 9.28 -19.55
CA PHE A 463 -13.37 7.88 -19.53
C PHE A 463 -11.88 7.75 -19.27
N SER A 464 -11.51 6.81 -18.42
CA SER A 464 -10.19 6.19 -18.39
C SER A 464 -10.36 4.75 -18.82
N VAL A 465 -9.82 4.34 -19.97
CA VAL A 465 -9.97 2.97 -20.49
C VAL A 465 -8.63 2.25 -20.44
N ARG A 466 -8.53 1.20 -19.63
CA ARG A 466 -7.31 0.41 -19.48
C ARG A 466 -6.90 -0.21 -20.82
N LYS A 467 -5.60 -0.23 -21.15
CA LYS A 467 -5.13 -0.85 -22.40
C LYS A 467 -5.36 -2.37 -22.38
N SER A 468 -5.09 -3.02 -21.26
CA SER A 468 -5.33 -4.45 -21.05
C SER A 468 -6.45 -4.67 -20.06
N ALA A 469 -7.39 -5.56 -20.37
CA ALA A 469 -8.44 -5.94 -19.43
C ALA A 469 -7.86 -6.66 -18.21
N ARG A 470 -8.44 -6.44 -17.02
CA ARG A 470 -8.18 -7.23 -15.81
C ARG A 470 -9.45 -7.48 -15.02
N SER A 471 -9.47 -8.57 -14.25
CA SER A 471 -10.64 -8.97 -13.48
C SER A 471 -10.49 -8.87 -11.97
N CYS A 472 -9.31 -8.49 -11.48
CA CYS A 472 -9.05 -8.28 -10.06
C CYS A 472 -7.93 -7.26 -9.85
N GLY A 473 -7.86 -6.67 -8.67
CA GLY A 473 -6.76 -5.79 -8.25
C GLY A 473 -7.24 -4.54 -7.51
N HIS A 474 -6.43 -3.50 -7.60
CA HIS A 474 -6.63 -2.18 -7.00
C HIS A 474 -6.88 -1.13 -8.09
N ILE A 475 -7.84 -0.22 -7.89
CA ILE A 475 -8.04 1.01 -8.68
C ILE A 475 -7.85 2.23 -7.76
N ASP A 476 -6.83 3.05 -8.05
CA ASP A 476 -6.64 4.39 -7.47
C ASP A 476 -7.57 5.39 -8.18
N ILE A 477 -8.81 5.45 -7.71
CA ILE A 477 -9.87 6.30 -8.30
C ILE A 477 -9.43 7.77 -8.27
N THR A 478 -8.69 8.17 -7.23
CA THR A 478 -8.23 9.54 -7.04
C THR A 478 -7.20 9.96 -8.10
N ALA A 479 -6.30 9.06 -8.49
CA ALA A 479 -5.33 9.31 -9.54
C ALA A 479 -6.01 9.58 -10.90
N HIS A 480 -7.08 8.83 -11.23
CA HIS A 480 -7.87 9.09 -12.43
C HIS A 480 -8.51 10.49 -12.41
N PHE A 481 -9.11 10.89 -11.29
CA PHE A 481 -9.73 12.20 -11.14
C PHE A 481 -8.72 13.34 -11.28
N LYS A 482 -7.56 13.22 -10.63
CA LYS A 482 -6.45 14.17 -10.78
C LYS A 482 -6.01 14.27 -12.23
N LYS A 483 -5.83 13.13 -12.91
CA LYS A 483 -5.39 13.12 -14.30
C LYS A 483 -6.39 13.79 -15.24
N TRP A 484 -7.68 13.59 -15.02
CA TRP A 484 -8.72 14.29 -15.77
C TRP A 484 -8.60 15.81 -15.59
N GLU A 485 -8.48 16.28 -14.35
CA GLU A 485 -8.33 17.72 -14.09
C GLU A 485 -7.04 18.31 -14.71
N GLU A 486 -5.92 17.59 -14.69
CA GLU A 486 -4.68 17.98 -15.38
C GLU A 486 -4.88 18.17 -16.90
N LEU A 487 -5.79 17.40 -17.50
CA LEU A 487 -6.16 17.49 -18.92
C LEU A 487 -7.28 18.51 -19.19
N GLY A 488 -7.63 19.33 -18.19
CA GLY A 488 -8.69 20.34 -18.27
C GLY A 488 -10.11 19.76 -18.19
N MET A 489 -10.25 18.50 -17.82
CA MET A 489 -11.52 17.80 -17.63
C MET A 489 -11.97 18.00 -16.18
N LYS A 490 -12.60 19.16 -15.92
CA LYS A 490 -12.94 19.61 -14.56
C LYS A 490 -13.93 18.68 -13.88
N MET A 491 -13.57 18.18 -12.69
CA MET A 491 -14.47 17.40 -11.84
C MET A 491 -15.32 18.31 -10.96
N GLY A 492 -16.47 17.79 -10.52
CA GLY A 492 -17.38 18.48 -9.60
C GLY A 492 -17.38 17.89 -8.19
N LYS A 493 -18.43 18.23 -7.44
CA LYS A 493 -18.74 17.62 -6.15
C LYS A 493 -19.27 16.20 -6.38
N MET A 494 -18.79 15.25 -5.60
CA MET A 494 -19.04 13.83 -5.84
C MET A 494 -20.50 13.47 -5.56
N TYR A 495 -21.13 12.77 -6.50
CA TYR A 495 -22.46 12.16 -6.32
C TYR A 495 -22.33 10.69 -5.89
N GLU A 496 -21.44 9.94 -6.53
CA GLU A 496 -21.17 8.53 -6.24
C GLU A 496 -19.82 8.09 -6.83
N ALA A 497 -19.29 6.96 -6.35
CA ALA A 497 -18.23 6.17 -6.98
C ALA A 497 -18.51 4.68 -6.69
N LYS A 498 -18.83 3.90 -7.73
CA LYS A 498 -19.31 2.51 -7.58
C LYS A 498 -18.66 1.57 -8.58
N VAL A 499 -18.41 0.33 -8.18
CA VAL A 499 -18.05 -0.76 -9.10
C VAL A 499 -19.28 -1.10 -9.93
N LEU A 500 -19.13 -1.13 -11.25
CA LEU A 500 -20.19 -1.22 -12.25
C LEU A 500 -19.95 -2.41 -13.19
N VAL A 501 -21.06 -3.04 -13.58
CA VAL A 501 -21.21 -3.65 -14.90
C VAL A 501 -22.32 -2.93 -15.68
N GLU A 502 -21.99 -2.50 -16.89
CA GLU A 502 -22.93 -1.95 -17.87
C GLU A 502 -22.92 -2.76 -19.15
N ALA A 503 -24.10 -3.07 -19.68
CA ALA A 503 -24.31 -3.83 -20.89
C ALA A 503 -25.42 -3.21 -21.74
N GLY A 504 -25.05 -2.68 -22.91
CA GLY A 504 -25.93 -2.22 -24.00
C GLY A 504 -26.60 -3.36 -24.77
N GLY A 505 -26.89 -4.45 -24.05
CA GLY A 505 -27.73 -5.56 -24.45
C GLY A 505 -27.13 -6.94 -24.28
N GLY A 506 -27.62 -7.91 -25.05
CA GLY A 506 -27.17 -9.30 -24.97
C GLY A 506 -27.70 -10.04 -23.75
N SER A 507 -26.95 -11.04 -23.28
CA SER A 507 -27.29 -11.84 -22.11
C SER A 507 -26.01 -12.27 -21.41
N GLY A 508 -25.97 -12.10 -20.10
CA GLY A 508 -24.78 -12.37 -19.33
C GLY A 508 -24.98 -12.29 -17.83
N SER A 509 -23.89 -12.58 -17.13
CA SER A 509 -23.80 -12.48 -15.68
C SER A 509 -22.50 -11.84 -15.27
N PHE A 510 -22.53 -11.19 -14.11
CA PHE A 510 -21.39 -10.56 -13.49
C PHE A 510 -21.40 -10.89 -12.00
N ASP A 511 -20.25 -11.25 -11.46
CA ASP A 511 -20.10 -11.67 -10.08
C ASP A 511 -18.88 -10.97 -9.48
N VAL A 512 -19.11 -10.03 -8.57
CA VAL A 512 -18.05 -9.39 -7.78
C VAL A 512 -17.87 -10.19 -6.51
N SER A 513 -16.89 -11.09 -6.51
CA SER A 513 -16.61 -11.97 -5.37
C SER A 513 -15.83 -11.25 -4.28
N TYR A 514 -14.89 -10.36 -4.64
CA TYR A 514 -14.17 -9.53 -3.66
C TYR A 514 -14.52 -8.06 -3.89
N PHE A 515 -14.82 -7.35 -2.80
CA PHE A 515 -15.12 -5.93 -2.87
C PHE A 515 -14.77 -5.19 -1.58
N ARG A 516 -13.92 -4.17 -1.68
CA ARG A 516 -13.69 -3.19 -0.63
C ARG A 516 -13.41 -1.83 -1.25
N MET A 517 -14.00 -0.77 -0.71
CA MET A 517 -13.62 0.60 -1.06
C MET A 517 -13.20 1.36 0.19
N THR A 518 -12.34 2.35 -0.01
CA THR A 518 -11.85 3.23 1.05
C THR A 518 -11.99 4.68 0.67
N ASP A 519 -12.26 5.52 1.65
CA ASP A 519 -12.14 6.97 1.57
C ASP A 519 -11.71 7.54 2.93
N LYS A 520 -11.67 8.87 3.08
CA LYS A 520 -11.32 9.50 4.36
C LYS A 520 -12.24 9.13 5.52
N LYS A 521 -13.53 8.85 5.26
CA LYS A 521 -14.51 8.46 6.29
C LYS A 521 -14.47 6.95 6.57
N HIS A 522 -14.06 6.17 5.58
CA HIS A 522 -14.03 4.72 5.61
C HIS A 522 -12.60 4.23 5.30
N PRO A 523 -11.63 4.46 6.20
CA PRO A 523 -10.26 4.02 5.98
C PRO A 523 -10.15 2.49 6.04
N LEU A 524 -9.05 1.94 5.52
CA LEU A 524 -8.72 0.53 5.77
C LEU A 524 -8.62 0.29 7.28
N GLU A 525 -9.34 -0.73 7.75
CA GLU A 525 -9.22 -1.16 9.13
C GLU A 525 -7.78 -1.60 9.38
N THR A 526 -7.17 -1.01 10.41
CA THR A 526 -5.91 -1.51 10.92
C THR A 526 -6.24 -2.78 11.72
N PRO A 527 -5.53 -3.91 11.54
CA PRO A 527 -5.82 -5.12 12.29
C PRO A 527 -5.90 -4.81 13.78
N ALA A 528 -7.06 -5.06 14.38
CA ALA A 528 -7.16 -5.14 15.83
C ALA A 528 -6.50 -6.45 16.28
N GLU A 529 -5.62 -6.40 17.29
CA GLU A 529 -5.16 -7.61 17.97
C GLU A 529 -6.38 -8.36 18.52
N SER A 530 -6.71 -9.50 17.92
CA SER A 530 -7.83 -10.33 18.35
C SER A 530 -7.48 -11.02 19.67
N SER A 531 -8.08 -10.59 20.78
CA SER A 531 -8.30 -11.45 21.94
C SER A 531 -9.79 -11.83 21.98
N SER A 532 -10.13 -13.08 21.68
CA SER A 532 -11.45 -13.65 21.96
C SER A 532 -11.29 -14.96 22.72
N SER A 533 -11.57 -14.89 24.02
CA SER A 533 -11.82 -15.99 24.93
C SER A 533 -13.32 -16.09 25.15
N GLU A 534 -13.96 -17.22 24.84
CA GLU A 534 -15.21 -17.64 25.51
C GLU A 534 -15.30 -19.18 25.54
N THR A 535 -15.15 -19.78 26.73
CA THR A 535 -15.67 -21.11 27.06
C THR A 535 -17.07 -21.04 27.67
N PRO A 536 -17.99 -22.00 27.38
CA PRO A 536 -19.23 -22.17 28.12
C PRO A 536 -19.09 -23.05 29.38
N LYS A 537 -19.79 -22.59 30.43
CA LYS A 537 -20.17 -23.12 31.78
C LYS A 537 -20.29 -24.67 31.92
N SER A 538 -20.14 -25.30 33.10
CA SER A 538 -20.84 -25.02 34.37
C SER A 538 -20.35 -25.83 35.60
N SER A 539 -20.60 -25.26 36.80
CA SER A 539 -20.84 -25.89 38.13
C SER A 539 -19.68 -26.68 38.79
N SER A 540 -19.41 -26.61 40.09
CA SER A 540 -20.27 -26.41 41.26
C SER A 540 -19.43 -26.14 42.52
N SER A 541 -19.95 -25.40 43.50
CA SER A 541 -19.75 -25.80 44.90
C SER A 541 -20.75 -25.14 45.86
N LYS A 542 -21.50 -25.97 46.57
CA LYS A 542 -21.88 -25.77 47.97
C LYS A 542 -21.53 -27.08 48.68
N ASP A 543 -20.59 -27.03 49.62
CA ASP A 543 -20.91 -27.16 51.05
C ASP A 543 -19.65 -27.43 51.89
N GLU A 544 -19.68 -26.83 53.07
CA GLU A 544 -18.73 -26.90 54.16
C GLU A 544 -18.60 -28.32 54.73
N LYS A 545 -17.40 -28.74 55.15
CA LYS A 545 -17.14 -29.10 56.56
C LYS A 545 -15.68 -29.45 56.87
N LYS A 546 -15.31 -28.98 58.07
CA LYS A 546 -14.15 -29.30 58.92
C LYS A 546 -13.69 -30.77 58.89
N SER A 547 -12.38 -30.99 58.91
CA SER A 547 -11.61 -31.71 59.97
C SER A 547 -10.16 -31.90 59.48
N SER A 548 -9.19 -31.20 60.09
CA SER A 548 -8.22 -31.74 61.05
C SER A 548 -7.43 -32.97 60.60
N SER A 549 -6.14 -32.79 60.31
CA SER A 549 -5.00 -33.30 61.10
C SER A 549 -3.79 -33.65 60.23
N SER A 550 -2.60 -33.31 60.76
CA SER A 550 -1.27 -33.95 60.64
C SER A 550 -0.83 -34.52 59.29
N GLY A 551 0.38 -34.32 58.78
CA GLY A 551 1.67 -33.92 59.34
C GLY A 551 2.70 -34.05 58.20
N HIS A 552 3.69 -33.17 58.17
CA HIS A 552 5.11 -33.50 58.30
C HIS A 552 5.77 -34.37 57.20
N HIS A 553 6.90 -33.82 56.73
CA HIS A 553 8.01 -34.42 55.97
C HIS A 553 7.79 -34.67 54.47
N SER A 554 8.78 -34.62 53.57
CA SER A 554 10.17 -34.15 53.55
C SER A 554 10.74 -34.72 52.24
N PHE A 555 11.31 -33.87 51.38
CA PHE A 555 12.35 -34.16 50.38
C PHE A 555 12.11 -35.22 49.26
N GLY A 556 12.59 -34.90 48.05
CA GLY A 556 13.08 -35.91 47.12
C GLY A 556 12.81 -35.67 45.64
N ASP A 557 13.75 -34.99 45.00
CA ASP A 557 14.43 -35.38 43.74
C ASP A 557 13.67 -35.83 42.46
N ARG A 558 14.13 -35.19 41.37
CA ARG A 558 14.44 -35.74 40.03
C ARG A 558 13.32 -36.18 39.05
N SER A 559 13.30 -35.38 37.99
CA SER A 559 13.40 -35.76 36.56
C SER A 559 12.27 -36.53 35.86
N SER A 560 11.91 -35.93 34.72
CA SER A 560 11.70 -36.55 33.40
C SER A 560 10.27 -36.61 32.84
N SER A 561 10.15 -35.88 31.73
CA SER A 561 9.52 -36.28 30.47
C SER A 561 8.00 -36.25 30.30
N SER A 562 7.64 -36.15 29.03
CA SER A 562 6.33 -36.20 28.37
C SER A 562 5.37 -35.03 28.62
N THR A 563 5.54 -33.99 27.81
CA THR A 563 4.40 -33.18 27.35
C THR A 563 3.65 -33.95 26.28
N ASP A 564 2.45 -34.41 26.61
CA ASP A 564 1.35 -34.48 25.66
C ASP A 564 0.20 -33.62 26.19
N ALA A 565 -0.45 -32.95 25.26
CA ALA A 565 -1.36 -31.82 25.44
C ALA A 565 -2.57 -32.13 26.34
N ILE A 566 -3.16 -31.06 26.91
CA ILE A 566 -4.56 -30.65 26.68
C ILE A 566 -4.82 -29.35 27.46
N LEU A 567 -5.33 -28.33 26.75
CA LEU A 567 -5.82 -27.07 27.29
C LEU A 567 -7.12 -27.28 28.08
N THR A 568 -7.21 -26.66 29.25
CA THR A 568 -8.47 -26.06 29.74
C THR A 568 -8.15 -24.75 30.48
N GLU A 569 -8.83 -23.67 30.08
CA GLU A 569 -8.66 -22.28 30.53
C GLU A 569 -8.85 -22.05 32.04
N ILE A 570 -8.20 -21.00 32.58
CA ILE A 570 -8.42 -20.41 33.91
C ILE A 570 -9.06 -19.01 33.75
N PRO A 571 -10.00 -18.56 34.61
CA PRO A 571 -10.76 -17.32 34.43
C PRO A 571 -10.02 -16.04 34.87
N ARG A 572 -10.43 -14.90 34.31
CA ARG A 572 -10.03 -13.52 34.70
C ARG A 572 -10.21 -13.26 36.21
N MET A 573 -9.18 -12.70 36.85
CA MET A 573 -9.20 -12.24 38.25
C MET A 573 -9.19 -10.70 38.36
N GLN A 574 -10.03 -10.19 39.26
CA GLN A 574 -10.19 -8.80 39.69
C GLN A 574 -8.95 -8.36 40.51
N LEU A 575 -8.44 -7.14 40.29
CA LEU A 575 -7.29 -6.60 41.04
C LEU A 575 -7.55 -6.67 42.55
N MET A 576 -6.70 -7.41 43.28
CA MET A 576 -6.83 -7.63 44.72
C MET A 576 -6.50 -6.36 45.52
N SER A 577 -7.18 -6.18 46.66
CA SER A 577 -6.77 -5.23 47.68
C SER A 577 -5.38 -5.57 48.23
N GLY A 578 -4.55 -4.57 48.50
CA GLY A 578 -3.26 -4.73 49.14
C GLY A 578 -2.22 -3.69 48.71
N SER A 579 -0.97 -3.96 49.06
CA SER A 579 0.15 -3.06 48.84
C SER A 579 0.72 -3.19 47.43
N PHE A 580 0.89 -2.06 46.73
CA PHE A 580 1.48 -1.97 45.39
C PHE A 580 2.67 -1.03 45.38
N GLN A 581 3.81 -1.51 44.89
CA GLN A 581 4.94 -0.66 44.53
C GLN A 581 4.61 0.11 43.26
N VAL A 582 4.93 1.39 43.21
CA VAL A 582 4.67 2.28 42.08
C VAL A 582 5.99 2.74 41.52
N LEU A 583 6.14 2.66 40.20
CA LEU A 583 7.32 3.06 39.46
C LEU A 583 6.95 4.02 38.32
N ASP A 584 7.92 4.82 37.86
CA ASP A 584 7.78 5.58 36.62
C ASP A 584 7.97 4.69 35.39
N MET A 585 7.73 5.25 34.20
CA MET A 585 7.88 4.55 32.92
C MET A 585 9.32 4.16 32.58
N GLN A 586 10.30 4.64 33.33
CA GLN A 586 11.71 4.27 33.23
C GLN A 586 12.08 3.20 34.29
N GLY A 587 11.10 2.68 35.03
CA GLY A 587 11.27 1.64 36.03
C GLY A 587 11.83 2.12 37.37
N ARG A 588 11.88 3.43 37.64
CA ARG A 588 12.35 3.97 38.92
C ARG A 588 11.23 3.92 39.95
N TYR A 589 11.53 3.41 41.14
CA TYR A 589 10.57 3.30 42.23
C TYR A 589 10.16 4.69 42.77
N LEU A 590 8.86 4.95 42.77
CA LEU A 590 8.23 6.21 43.19
C LEU A 590 7.60 6.12 44.59
N GLY A 591 7.25 4.92 45.06
CA GLY A 591 6.67 4.70 46.39
C GLY A 591 5.69 3.53 46.43
N THR A 592 5.02 3.32 47.56
CA THR A 592 4.00 2.28 47.72
C THR A 592 2.61 2.90 47.95
N VAL A 593 1.59 2.29 47.36
CA VAL A 593 0.17 2.60 47.62
C VAL A 593 -0.57 1.38 48.15
N GLU A 594 -1.47 1.60 49.09
CA GLU A 594 -2.40 0.59 49.56
C GLU A 594 -3.72 0.75 48.82
N MET A 595 -4.21 -0.33 48.21
CA MET A 595 -5.50 -0.33 47.53
C MET A 595 -6.50 -1.14 48.36
N GLN A 596 -7.60 -0.50 48.76
CA GLN A 596 -8.71 -1.22 49.40
C GLN A 596 -9.56 -1.95 48.36
N ALA A 597 -10.29 -2.98 48.80
CA ALA A 597 -11.11 -3.79 47.90
C ALA A 597 -12.20 -2.92 47.26
N GLY A 598 -12.25 -2.90 45.92
CA GLY A 598 -13.20 -2.09 45.15
C GLY A 598 -12.74 -0.66 44.84
N SER A 599 -11.57 -0.22 45.36
CA SER A 599 -10.99 1.07 44.99
C SER A 599 -10.41 1.06 43.56
N ASN A 600 -10.50 2.20 42.89
CA ASN A 600 -9.89 2.38 41.56
C ASN A 600 -8.43 2.80 41.71
N MET A 601 -7.51 1.99 41.16
CA MET A 601 -6.07 2.24 41.22
C MET A 601 -5.69 3.62 40.65
N LYS A 602 -6.41 4.14 39.64
CA LYS A 602 -6.14 5.47 39.09
C LYS A 602 -6.33 6.58 40.14
N ASP A 603 -7.41 6.47 40.89
CA ASP A 603 -7.79 7.46 41.89
C ASP A 603 -6.86 7.38 43.11
N VAL A 604 -6.45 6.16 43.49
CA VAL A 604 -5.45 5.91 44.53
C VAL A 604 -4.09 6.50 44.16
N LEU A 605 -3.64 6.30 42.92
CA LEU A 605 -2.38 6.86 42.42
C LEU A 605 -2.44 8.39 42.31
N PHE A 606 -3.55 8.95 41.83
CA PHE A 606 -3.71 10.40 41.75
C PHE A 606 -3.74 11.03 43.14
N ALA A 607 -4.46 10.43 44.10
CA ALA A 607 -4.50 10.91 45.47
C ALA A 607 -3.13 10.83 46.17
N LYS A 608 -2.29 9.86 45.83
CA LYS A 608 -0.94 9.73 46.41
C LYS A 608 0.05 10.71 45.80
N PHE A 609 0.14 10.75 44.47
CA PHE A 609 1.22 11.44 43.76
C PHE A 609 0.82 12.82 43.22
N HIS A 610 -0.47 13.17 43.26
CA HIS A 610 -1.05 14.45 42.81
C HIS A 610 -0.63 14.87 41.39
N LYS A 611 -0.29 13.90 40.55
CA LYS A 611 0.26 14.12 39.21
C LYS A 611 -0.42 13.22 38.20
N PRO A 612 -1.01 13.77 37.12
CA PRO A 612 -1.48 12.95 36.01
C PRO A 612 -0.26 12.39 35.26
N GLY A 613 -0.39 11.19 34.73
CA GLY A 613 0.74 10.48 34.13
C GLY A 613 0.49 8.99 34.03
N VAL A 614 1.50 8.29 33.51
CA VAL A 614 1.47 6.83 33.41
C VAL A 614 2.38 6.28 34.49
N TYR A 615 1.84 5.41 35.33
CA TYR A 615 2.55 4.77 36.44
C TYR A 615 2.58 3.27 36.21
N MET A 616 3.68 2.61 36.58
CA MET A 616 3.75 1.16 36.65
C MET A 616 3.48 0.72 38.08
N VAL A 617 2.50 -0.15 38.31
CA VAL A 617 2.18 -0.69 39.64
C VAL A 617 2.54 -2.16 39.71
N LYS A 618 3.24 -2.56 40.78
CA LYS A 618 3.77 -3.90 40.98
C LYS A 618 3.30 -4.47 42.32
N GLN A 619 2.79 -5.70 42.31
CA GLN A 619 2.47 -6.45 43.52
C GLN A 619 2.88 -7.92 43.31
N GLY A 620 3.88 -8.38 44.07
CA GLY A 620 4.51 -9.68 43.80
C GLY A 620 5.11 -9.76 42.40
N ASN A 621 4.76 -10.78 41.63
CA ASN A 621 5.20 -10.97 40.24
C ASN A 621 4.32 -10.21 39.23
N TYR A 622 3.26 -9.53 39.69
CA TYR A 622 2.36 -8.78 38.84
C TYR A 622 2.89 -7.36 38.64
N LEU A 623 2.94 -6.91 37.39
CA LEU A 623 3.33 -5.56 36.98
C LEU A 623 2.35 -5.07 35.92
N ASN A 624 1.73 -3.91 36.16
CA ASN A 624 0.74 -3.34 35.24
C ASN A 624 0.93 -1.84 35.09
N THR A 625 0.54 -1.30 33.95
CA THR A 625 0.65 0.12 33.64
C THR A 625 -0.70 0.80 33.81
N VAL A 626 -0.76 1.81 34.67
CA VAL A 626 -1.98 2.55 35.01
C VAL A 626 -1.83 4.00 34.55
N ARG A 627 -2.66 4.38 33.58
CA ARG A 627 -2.77 5.76 33.11
C ARG A 627 -3.74 6.53 34.00
N VAL A 628 -3.19 7.52 34.71
CA VAL A 628 -3.92 8.44 35.58
C VAL A 628 -4.15 9.73 34.81
N ASN A 629 -5.42 10.01 34.53
CA ASN A 629 -5.86 11.28 33.95
C ASN A 629 -6.40 12.17 35.08
N ARG A 630 -6.47 13.48 34.82
CA ARG A 630 -6.94 14.45 35.82
C ARG A 630 -8.43 14.31 36.12
#